data_AF-A0A536CR03-F1
#
_entry.id   AF-A0A536CR03-F1
#
_cell.length_a   1.000
_cell.length_b   1.000
_cell.length_c   1.000
_cell.angle_alpha   90.00
_cell.angle_beta   90.00
_cell.angle_gamma   90.00
#
_symmetry.space_group_name_H-M   'P 1'
#
loop_
_entity.id
_entity.type
_entity.pdbx_description
1 polymer ?
#
loop_
_entity_poly.entity_id
_entity_poly.type
_entity_poly.pdbx_seq_one_letter_code
_entity_poly.pdbx_strand_id
1 'polypeptide(L)' 'MARWRGGERSDEEDQVAAEEPLQLSLDGTPLSIVMRTPGNDLELALGLLLAEQVIRSLAD' A
#
# COMPACT_ATOMS: atom_id res chain seq x y z
N MET A 1 -20.31 5.52 12.26
CA MET A 1 -19.74 6.81 11.84
C MET A 1 -20.89 7.76 11.54
N ALA A 2 -20.69 9.06 11.36
CA ALA A 2 -21.81 9.98 11.12
C ALA A 2 -21.70 10.61 9.74
N ARG A 3 -22.75 10.46 8.93
CA ARG A 3 -22.86 11.16 7.66
C ARG A 3 -23.61 12.48 7.89
N TRP A 4 -23.06 13.57 7.37
CA TRP A 4 -23.71 14.87 7.38
C TRP A 4 -24.27 15.18 5.99
N ARG A 5 -25.55 15.53 5.90
CA ARG A 5 -26.21 16.00 4.68
C ARG A 5 -27.09 17.20 4.98
N GLY A 6 -26.69 18.38 4.53
CA GLY A 6 -27.56 19.57 4.52
C GLY A 6 -28.12 20.00 5.88
N GLY A 7 -27.36 19.81 6.96
CA GLY A 7 -27.79 20.15 8.33
C GLY A 7 -28.31 18.95 9.14
N GLU A 8 -28.56 17.81 8.50
CA GLU A 8 -28.95 16.57 9.17
C GLU A 8 -27.74 15.65 9.37
N ARG A 9 -27.70 15.01 10.54
CA ARG A 9 -26.68 14.01 10.91
C ARG A 9 -27.37 12.66 11.08
N SER A 10 -26.90 11.65 10.35
CA SER A 10 -27.36 10.26 10.50
C SER A 10 -26.20 9.35 10.87
N ASP A 11 -26.48 8.32 11.66
CA ASP A 11 -25.54 7.24 11.89
C ASP A 11 -25.49 6.32 10.67
N GLU A 12 -24.29 6.06 10.17
CA GLU A 12 -24.04 5.19 9.03
C GLU A 12 -22.72 4.43 9.24
N GLU A 13 -22.68 3.19 8.77
CA GLU A 13 -21.44 2.42 8.68
C GLU A 13 -20.72 2.79 7.38
N ASP A 14 -19.46 3.18 7.50
CA ASP A 14 -18.59 3.46 6.37
C ASP A 14 -17.50 2.39 6.31
N GLN A 15 -17.21 1.92 5.10
CA GLN A 15 -16.15 0.94 4.87
C GLN A 15 -14.91 1.66 4.35
N VAL A 16 -13.84 1.61 5.14
CA VAL A 16 -12.57 2.26 4.80
C VAL A 16 -11.55 1.18 4.45
N ALA A 17 -10.77 1.41 3.38
CA ALA A 17 -9.66 0.53 3.02
C ALA A 17 -8.59 0.57 4.12
N ALA A 18 -8.04 -0.60 4.47
CA ALA A 18 -6.88 -0.67 5.35
C ALA A 18 -5.62 -0.32 4.56
N GLU A 19 -4.73 0.45 5.18
CA GLU A 19 -3.39 0.69 4.67
C GLU A 19 -2.36 0.33 5.74
N GLU A 20 -1.29 -0.33 5.33
CA GLU A 20 -0.14 -0.64 6.18
C GLU A 20 1.18 -0.35 5.46
N PRO A 21 2.22 0.01 6.23
CA PRO A 21 3.54 0.23 5.68
C PRO A 21 4.20 -1.10 5.31
N LEU A 22 4.82 -1.16 4.13
CA LEU A 22 5.71 -2.23 3.70
C LEU A 22 7.12 -1.66 3.53
N GLN A 23 8.07 -2.15 4.32
CA GLN A 23 9.48 -1.81 4.15
C GLN A 23 10.14 -2.74 3.13
N LEU A 24 10.76 -2.15 2.11
CA LEU A 24 11.60 -2.83 1.14
C LEU A 24 13.05 -2.65 1.54
N SER A 25 13.79 -3.75 1.61
CA SER A 25 15.23 -3.77 1.89
C SER A 25 15.95 -4.52 0.78
N LEU A 26 17.12 -4.02 0.38
CA LEU A 26 18.01 -4.66 -0.58
C LEU A 26 19.32 -5.01 0.14
N ASP A 27 19.73 -6.27 0.09
CA ASP A 27 20.93 -6.78 0.78
C ASP A 27 20.99 -6.39 2.27
N GLY A 28 19.83 -6.42 2.94
CA GLY A 28 19.70 -6.05 4.35
C GLY A 28 19.70 -4.54 4.63
N THR A 29 19.86 -3.70 3.60
CA THR A 29 19.82 -2.23 3.72
C THR A 29 18.43 -1.70 3.35
N PRO A 30 17.81 -0.83 4.18
CA PRO A 30 16.53 -0.23 3.84
C PRO A 30 16.59 0.57 2.53
N LEU A 31 15.69 0.28 1.60
CA LEU A 31 15.58 0.95 0.31
C LEU A 31 14.43 1.98 0.32
N SER A 32 13.23 1.56 0.73
CA SER A 32 12.03 2.39 0.72
C SER A 32 10.96 1.86 1.67
N ILE A 33 10.00 2.71 2.05
CA ILE A 33 8.76 2.31 2.71
C ILE A 33 7.61 2.79 1.84
N VAL A 34 6.72 1.87 1.49
CA VAL A 34 5.50 2.17 0.72
C VAL A 34 4.25 1.89 1.55
N MET A 35 3.19 2.65 1.32
CA MET A 35 1.85 2.34 1.87
C MET A 35 1.13 1.42 0.90
N ARG A 36 0.44 0.42 1.42
CA ARG A 36 -0.35 -0.53 0.62
C ARG A 36 -1.53 -1.07 1.38
N THR A 37 -2.48 -1.65 0.66
CA THR A 37 -3.43 -2.58 1.25
C THR A 37 -2.72 -3.87 1.70
N PRO A 38 -3.15 -4.51 2.80
CA PRO A 38 -2.62 -5.79 3.25
C PRO A 38 -2.58 -6.87 2.16
N GLY A 39 -1.48 -7.65 2.12
CA GLY A 39 -1.30 -8.79 1.22
C GLY A 39 -0.54 -8.47 -0.08
N ASN A 40 -0.27 -9.51 -0.87
CA ASN A 40 0.46 -9.44 -2.15
C ASN A 40 1.86 -8.78 -2.07
N ASP A 41 2.57 -8.94 -0.95
CA ASP A 41 3.86 -8.28 -0.66
C ASP A 41 4.89 -8.52 -1.76
N LEU A 42 4.99 -9.77 -2.22
CA LEU A 42 5.99 -10.20 -3.18
C LEU A 42 5.72 -9.59 -4.56
N GLU A 43 4.48 -9.67 -5.04
CA GLU A 43 4.10 -9.11 -6.33
C GLU A 43 4.26 -7.59 -6.35
N LEU A 44 3.90 -6.92 -5.24
CA LEU A 44 3.99 -5.47 -5.10
C LEU A 44 5.46 -5.02 -5.02
N ALA A 45 6.31 -5.75 -4.29
CA ALA A 45 7.74 -5.51 -4.25
C ALA A 45 8.39 -5.71 -5.63
N LEU A 46 8.18 -6.86 -6.27
CA LEU A 46 8.75 -7.16 -7.59
C LEU A 46 8.28 -6.17 -8.66
N GLY A 47 6.99 -5.85 -8.66
CA GLY A 47 6.41 -4.87 -9.58
C GLY A 47 7.01 -3.48 -9.40
N LEU A 48 7.19 -3.03 -8.16
CA LEU A 48 7.82 -1.74 -7.88
C LEU A 48 9.29 -1.73 -8.28
N LEU A 49 10.06 -2.76 -7.92
CA LEU A 49 11.49 -2.85 -8.27
C LEU A 49 11.70 -2.86 -9.79
N LEU A 50 10.81 -3.51 -10.54
CA LEU A 50 10.83 -3.49 -12.00
C LEU A 50 10.43 -2.13 -12.57
N ALA A 51 9.36 -1.52 -12.05
CA ALA A 51 8.88 -0.22 -12.51
C ALA A 51 9.91 0.90 -12.30
N GLU A 52 10.59 0.88 -11.16
CA GLU A 52 11.66 1.82 -10.81
C GLU A 52 13.03 1.43 -11.40
N GLN A 53 13.08 0.35 -12.20
CA GLN A 53 14.29 -0.14 -12.87
C GLN A 53 15.43 -0.51 -11.91
N VAL A 54 15.10 -0.89 -10.67
CA VAL A 54 16.04 -1.47 -9.71
C VAL A 54 16.45 -2.88 -10.17
N ILE A 55 15.51 -3.63 -10.73
CA ILE A 55 15.75 -4.87 -11.48
C ILE A 55 15.28 -4.70 -12.93
N ARG A 56 15.88 -5.45 -13.85
CA ARG A 56 15.53 -5.44 -15.29
C ARG A 56 14.74 -6.67 -15.70
N SER A 57 14.77 -7.72 -14.88
CA SER A 57 14.06 -8.97 -15.12
C SER A 57 13.80 -9.71 -13.79
N LEU A 58 12.92 -10.71 -13.81
CA LEU A 58 12.72 -11.61 -12.67
C LEU A 58 13.90 -12.56 -12.41
N ALA A 59 14.88 -12.59 -13.33
CA ALA A 59 16.08 -13.41 -13.19
C ALA A 59 17.26 -12.63 -12.59
N ASP A 60 17.12 -11.31 -12.40
CA ASP A 60 18.06 -10.48 -11.65
C ASP A 60 17.99 -10.82 -10.16
#